data_AF-A0A3N9NUC7-F1
#
_entry.id   AF-A0A3N9NUC7-F1
#
_cell.length_a   1.000
_cell.length_b   1.000
_cell.length_c   1.000
_cell.angle_alpha   90.00
_cell.angle_beta   90.00
_cell.angle_gamma   90.00
#
_symmetry.space_group_name_H-M   'P 1'
#
loop_
_entity.id
_entity.type
_entity.pdbx_description
1 polymer ?
#
loop_
_entity_poly.entity_id
_entity_poly.type
_entity_poly.pdbx_seq_one_letter_code
_entity_poly.pdbx_strand_id
1 'polypeptide(L)'
;IIVRSGTILYYFKYVLNNELQASLFMVLGTVAVIAGVACTQFFSKILGKKKFYLIVMTVTTILTVLFYFIPTDKIVLIFAVHILISFVMAPQAPLLWSMYADTADYSEWKNDRRATGLVFSAATFAQKFGIALGGGLAGWLLAGFGFVANQQQAPETLNGIRMMMSFIPAIGTAIATVAAIFYELDDKTMHKIEIELKERRGSEA
;
A
#
# COMPACT_ATOMS: atom_id res chain seq x y z
N ILE A 1 1.57 4.66 3.11
CA ILE A 1 2.89 4.00 2.94
C ILE A 1 4.02 4.99 3.21
N ILE A 2 4.15 6.07 2.44
CA ILE A 2 5.28 7.01 2.58
C ILE A 2 5.40 7.63 3.97
N VAL A 3 4.28 8.11 4.54
CA VAL A 3 4.28 8.65 5.91
C VAL A 3 4.86 7.63 6.89
N ARG A 4 4.36 6.38 6.86
CA ARG A 4 4.87 5.30 7.72
C ARG A 4 6.37 5.06 7.53
N SER A 5 6.84 4.95 6.28
CA SER A 5 8.26 4.73 5.98
C SER A 5 9.15 5.87 6.50
N GLY A 6 8.70 7.12 6.37
CA GLY A 6 9.41 8.29 6.91
C GLY A 6 9.41 8.33 8.44
N THR A 7 8.36 7.82 9.09
CA THR A 7 8.22 7.85 10.56
C THR A 7 9.02 6.74 11.27
N ILE A 8 9.41 5.64 10.60
CA ILE A 8 10.13 4.52 11.24
C ILE A 8 11.36 4.99 12.01
N LEU A 9 12.19 5.86 11.41
CA LEU A 9 13.39 6.38 12.07
C LEU A 9 13.06 7.20 13.32
N TYR A 10 12.05 8.06 13.25
CA TYR A 10 11.60 8.86 14.40
C TYR A 10 11.02 7.99 15.51
N TYR A 11 10.26 6.95 15.17
CA TYR A 11 9.71 6.01 16.14
C TYR A 11 10.81 5.26 16.90
N PHE A 12 11.78 4.69 16.20
CA PHE A 12 12.87 3.97 16.87
C PHE A 12 13.80 4.90 17.68
N LYS A 13 14.05 6.11 17.19
CA LYS A 13 14.86 7.11 17.89
C LYS A 13 14.20 7.66 19.15
N TYR A 14 12.95 8.15 19.04
CA TYR A 14 12.31 8.93 20.12
C TYR A 14 11.33 8.12 20.96
N VAL A 15 10.74 7.04 20.43
CA VAL A 15 9.76 6.22 21.16
C VAL A 15 10.42 5.00 21.79
N LEU A 16 11.33 4.34 21.07
CA LEU A 16 12.02 3.13 21.55
C LEU A 16 13.44 3.39 22.10
N ASN A 17 13.96 4.62 21.96
CA ASN A 17 15.32 5.00 22.34
C ASN A 17 16.41 4.04 21.80
N ASN A 18 16.19 3.45 20.62
CA ASN A 18 17.09 2.47 20.02
C ASN A 18 17.18 2.64 18.50
N GLU A 19 18.08 3.52 18.06
CA GLU A 19 18.27 3.84 16.65
C GLU A 19 18.81 2.66 15.82
N LEU A 20 19.65 1.79 16.42
CA LEU A 20 20.28 0.68 15.71
C LEU A 20 19.26 -0.36 15.21
N GLN A 21 18.17 -0.53 15.96
CA GLN A 21 17.09 -1.45 15.60
C GLN A 21 16.24 -0.94 14.42
N ALA A 22 16.28 0.36 14.09
CA ALA A 22 15.51 0.92 12.98
C ALA A 22 15.96 0.32 11.63
N SER A 23 17.28 0.20 11.43
CA SER A 23 17.86 -0.39 10.21
C SER A 23 17.46 -1.86 10.08
N LEU A 24 17.53 -2.62 11.18
CA LEU A 24 17.11 -4.03 11.20
C LEU A 24 15.61 -4.16 10.87
N PHE A 25 14.78 -3.28 11.43
CA PHE A 25 13.34 -3.23 11.15
C PHE A 25 13.05 -3.01 9.67
N MET A 26 13.75 -2.07 9.01
CA MET A 26 13.62 -1.81 7.58
C MET A 26 14.08 -3.00 6.72
N VAL A 27 15.21 -3.63 7.08
CA VAL A 27 15.73 -4.80 6.35
C VAL A 27 14.77 -5.96 6.43
N LEU A 28 14.30 -6.32 7.64
CA LEU A 28 13.33 -7.39 7.84
C LEU A 28 12.00 -7.10 7.13
N GLY A 29 11.54 -5.86 7.17
CA GLY A 29 10.38 -5.42 6.40
C GLY A 29 10.57 -5.62 4.90
N THR A 30 11.74 -5.30 4.36
CA THR A 30 12.06 -5.48 2.94
C THR A 30 12.09 -6.96 2.54
N VAL A 31 12.72 -7.82 3.35
CA VAL A 31 12.72 -9.28 3.13
C VAL A 31 11.30 -9.84 3.13
N ALA A 32 10.45 -9.37 4.05
CA ALA A 32 9.05 -9.76 4.12
C ALA A 32 8.27 -9.31 2.87
N VAL A 33 8.53 -8.09 2.36
CA VAL A 33 7.94 -7.62 1.10
C VAL A 33 8.34 -8.53 -0.06
N ILE A 34 9.63 -8.88 -0.19
CA ILE A 34 10.11 -9.76 -1.26
C ILE A 34 9.39 -11.11 -1.22
N ALA A 35 9.28 -11.72 -0.03
CA ALA A 35 8.55 -12.97 0.15
C ALA A 35 7.07 -12.83 -0.23
N GLY A 36 6.42 -11.73 0.16
CA GLY A 36 5.01 -11.48 -0.18
C GLY A 36 4.77 -11.27 -1.68
N VAL A 37 5.68 -10.58 -2.38
CA VAL A 37 5.62 -10.44 -3.84
C VAL A 37 5.74 -11.80 -4.51
N ALA A 38 6.65 -12.68 -4.07
CA ALA A 38 6.82 -14.01 -4.64
C ALA A 38 5.54 -14.86 -4.54
N CYS A 39 4.81 -14.75 -3.43
CA CYS A 39 3.54 -15.45 -3.24
C CYS A 39 2.36 -14.85 -4.02
N THR A 40 2.49 -13.63 -4.55
CA THR A 40 1.38 -12.88 -5.15
C THR A 40 0.75 -13.62 -6.34
N GLN A 41 1.56 -14.18 -7.23
CA GLN A 41 1.06 -14.88 -8.42
C GLN A 41 0.24 -16.12 -8.05
N PHE A 42 0.67 -16.86 -7.03
CA PHE A 42 -0.02 -18.05 -6.55
C PHE A 42 -1.41 -17.70 -6.00
N PHE A 43 -1.48 -16.74 -5.07
CA PHE A 43 -2.75 -16.33 -4.46
C PHE A 43 -3.68 -15.62 -5.44
N SER A 44 -3.14 -14.81 -6.36
CA SER A 44 -3.92 -14.13 -7.38
C SER A 44 -4.67 -15.11 -8.29
N LYS A 45 -4.03 -16.23 -8.68
CA LYS A 45 -4.68 -17.27 -9.50
C LYS A 45 -5.81 -18.00 -8.79
N ILE A 46 -5.74 -18.14 -7.46
CA ILE A 46 -6.74 -18.90 -6.68
C ILE A 46 -7.93 -18.01 -6.30
N LEU A 47 -7.66 -16.81 -5.80
CA LEU A 47 -8.69 -15.91 -5.26
C LEU A 47 -9.27 -14.98 -6.32
N GLY A 48 -8.53 -14.76 -7.40
CA GLY A 48 -8.82 -13.73 -8.39
C GLY A 48 -8.34 -12.36 -7.99
N LYS A 49 -8.00 -11.50 -8.98
CA LYS A 49 -7.27 -10.25 -8.74
C LYS A 49 -8.03 -9.29 -7.82
N LYS A 50 -9.31 -9.04 -8.14
CA LYS A 50 -10.18 -8.11 -7.39
C LYS A 50 -10.35 -8.54 -5.93
N LYS A 51 -10.74 -9.80 -5.70
CA LYS A 51 -10.96 -10.32 -4.34
C LYS A 51 -9.66 -10.33 -3.54
N PHE A 52 -8.56 -10.75 -4.17
CA PHE A 52 -7.27 -10.78 -3.51
C PHE A 52 -6.80 -9.37 -3.12
N TYR A 53 -6.96 -8.39 -4.00
CA TYR A 53 -6.64 -6.98 -3.71
C TYR A 53 -7.46 -6.44 -2.52
N LEU A 54 -8.77 -6.69 -2.49
CA LEU A 54 -9.64 -6.27 -1.39
C LEU A 54 -9.27 -6.92 -0.05
N ILE A 55 -8.97 -8.22 -0.05
CA ILE A 55 -8.53 -8.94 1.16
C ILE A 55 -7.23 -8.33 1.67
N VAL A 56 -6.23 -8.18 0.79
CA VAL A 56 -4.92 -7.64 1.15
C VAL A 56 -5.03 -6.21 1.70
N MET A 57 -5.81 -5.35 1.05
CA MET A 57 -6.04 -3.98 1.52
C MET A 57 -6.71 -3.95 2.90
N THR A 58 -7.76 -4.75 3.08
CA THR A 58 -8.52 -4.81 4.35
C THR A 58 -7.66 -5.34 5.49
N VAL A 59 -6.94 -6.44 5.27
CA VAL A 59 -6.05 -7.03 6.28
C VAL A 59 -4.91 -6.07 6.60
N THR A 60 -4.35 -5.39 5.61
CA THR A 60 -3.32 -4.36 5.84
C THR A 60 -3.84 -3.22 6.71
N THR A 61 -5.05 -2.71 6.44
CA THR A 61 -5.69 -1.67 7.28
C THR A 61 -5.86 -2.16 8.72
N ILE A 62 -6.42 -3.36 8.92
CA ILE A 62 -6.66 -3.92 10.26
C ILE A 62 -5.35 -4.10 11.02
N LEU A 63 -4.34 -4.73 10.41
CA LEU A 63 -3.03 -4.94 11.05
C LEU A 63 -2.35 -3.62 11.38
N THR A 64 -2.49 -2.62 10.50
CA THR A 64 -1.91 -1.29 10.72
C THR A 64 -2.58 -0.59 11.89
N VAL A 65 -3.91 -0.70 12.06
CA VAL A 65 -4.63 -0.18 13.24
C VAL A 65 -4.24 -0.92 14.51
N LEU A 66 -4.16 -2.26 14.46
CA LEU A 66 -3.75 -3.08 15.59
C LEU A 66 -2.33 -2.75 16.07
N PHE A 67 -1.44 -2.32 15.17
CA PHE A 67 -0.08 -1.90 15.51
C PHE A 67 -0.04 -0.78 16.56
N TYR A 68 -1.04 0.12 16.61
CA TYR A 68 -1.09 1.20 17.60
C TYR A 68 -1.25 0.69 19.04
N PHE A 69 -1.97 -0.41 19.22
CA PHE A 69 -2.26 -0.97 20.55
C PHE A 69 -1.11 -1.80 21.12
N ILE A 70 -0.02 -1.99 20.36
CA ILE A 70 1.12 -2.78 20.80
C ILE A 70 1.94 -1.98 21.83
N PRO A 71 2.15 -2.52 23.05
CA PRO A 71 2.98 -1.89 24.06
C PRO A 71 4.44 -1.74 23.60
N THR A 72 5.08 -0.61 23.92
CA THR A 72 6.44 -0.29 23.45
C THR A 72 7.55 -1.12 24.09
N ASP A 73 7.26 -1.78 25.21
CA ASP A 73 8.13 -2.76 25.87
C ASP A 73 8.25 -4.08 25.09
N LYS A 74 7.28 -4.41 24.23
CA LYS A 74 7.24 -5.68 23.49
C LYS A 74 7.88 -5.58 22.11
N ILE A 75 9.19 -5.36 22.06
CA ILE A 75 9.96 -5.17 20.82
C ILE A 75 9.76 -6.36 19.85
N VAL A 76 9.81 -7.61 20.33
CA VAL A 76 9.61 -8.80 19.47
C VAL A 76 8.25 -8.78 18.78
N LEU A 77 7.19 -8.36 19.47
CA LEU A 77 5.85 -8.26 18.92
C LEU A 77 5.74 -7.15 17.86
N ILE A 78 6.40 -6.00 18.10
CA ILE A 78 6.49 -4.90 17.13
C ILE A 78 7.13 -5.38 15.82
N PHE A 79 8.22 -6.14 15.91
CA PHE A 79 8.90 -6.71 14.74
C PHE A 79 8.03 -7.75 14.02
N ALA A 80 7.42 -8.68 14.76
CA ALA A 80 6.56 -9.71 14.18
C ALA A 80 5.36 -9.12 13.42
N VAL A 81 4.67 -8.15 14.01
CA VAL A 81 3.54 -7.47 13.36
C VAL A 81 4.02 -6.63 12.18
N HIS A 82 5.19 -5.99 12.26
CA HIS A 82 5.73 -5.27 11.11
C HIS A 82 6.03 -6.18 9.93
N ILE A 83 6.68 -7.32 10.17
CA ILE A 83 6.96 -8.32 9.13
C ILE A 83 5.65 -8.78 8.50
N LEU A 84 4.63 -9.05 9.30
CA LEU A 84 3.32 -9.45 8.81
C LEU A 84 2.66 -8.36 7.96
N ILE A 85 2.66 -7.09 8.42
CA ILE A 85 2.14 -5.95 7.64
C ILE A 85 2.88 -5.84 6.30
N SER A 86 4.21 -5.89 6.33
CA SER A 86 5.06 -5.78 5.14
C SER A 86 4.82 -6.91 4.14
N PHE A 87 4.66 -8.14 4.63
CA PHE A 87 4.34 -9.31 3.81
C PHE A 87 2.95 -9.17 3.16
N VAL A 88 1.93 -8.83 3.95
CA VAL A 88 0.55 -8.69 3.45
C VAL A 88 0.42 -7.52 2.49
N MET A 89 1.16 -6.42 2.70
CA MET A 89 1.10 -5.25 1.84
C MET A 89 1.77 -5.46 0.47
N ALA A 90 2.69 -6.43 0.36
CA ALA A 90 3.52 -6.64 -0.83
C ALA A 90 2.75 -6.88 -2.15
N PRO A 91 1.66 -7.68 -2.19
CA PRO A 91 0.91 -7.97 -3.42
C PRO A 91 0.19 -6.75 -4.03
N GLN A 92 0.06 -5.65 -3.27
CA GLN A 92 -0.76 -4.50 -3.68
C GLN A 92 -0.25 -3.86 -4.97
N ALA A 93 1.06 -3.65 -5.08
CA ALA A 93 1.66 -3.00 -6.23
C ALA A 93 1.44 -3.79 -7.54
N PRO A 94 1.84 -5.07 -7.66
CA PRO A 94 1.64 -5.83 -8.89
C PRO A 94 0.15 -6.05 -9.23
N LEU A 95 -0.72 -6.25 -8.24
CA LEU A 95 -2.16 -6.37 -8.47
C LEU A 95 -2.74 -5.09 -9.06
N LEU A 96 -2.39 -3.93 -8.50
CA LEU A 96 -2.90 -2.64 -8.96
C LEU A 96 -2.46 -2.35 -10.41
N TRP A 97 -1.20 -2.64 -10.77
CA TRP A 97 -0.74 -2.52 -12.15
C TRP A 97 -1.48 -3.44 -13.12
N SER A 98 -1.77 -4.68 -12.71
CA SER A 98 -2.60 -5.57 -13.52
C SER A 98 -4.02 -5.04 -13.69
N MET A 99 -4.62 -4.46 -12.64
CA MET A 99 -5.97 -3.88 -12.72
C MET A 99 -5.99 -2.65 -13.64
N TYR A 100 -4.92 -1.84 -13.67
CA TYR A 100 -4.82 -0.75 -14.65
C TYR A 100 -4.76 -1.26 -16.09
N ALA A 101 -4.03 -2.34 -16.35
CA ALA A 101 -4.05 -2.98 -17.67
C ALA A 101 -5.46 -3.48 -18.02
N ASP A 102 -6.14 -4.14 -17.07
CA ASP A 102 -7.51 -4.62 -17.26
C ASP A 102 -8.49 -3.47 -17.61
N THR A 103 -8.35 -2.31 -16.97
CA THR A 103 -9.17 -1.12 -17.30
C THR A 103 -8.86 -0.54 -18.69
N ALA A 104 -7.61 -0.61 -19.13
CA ALA A 104 -7.23 -0.17 -20.47
C ALA A 104 -7.84 -1.08 -21.54
N ASP A 105 -7.79 -2.40 -21.33
CA ASP A 105 -8.40 -3.39 -22.23
C ASP A 105 -9.93 -3.26 -22.25
N TYR A 106 -10.56 -3.03 -21.10
CA TYR A 106 -12.00 -2.73 -21.03
C TYR A 106 -12.38 -1.46 -21.80
N SER A 107 -11.55 -0.40 -21.69
CA SER A 107 -11.76 0.83 -22.45
C SER A 107 -11.63 0.61 -23.96
N GLU A 108 -10.68 -0.21 -24.40
CA GLU A 108 -10.53 -0.58 -25.81
C GLU A 108 -11.75 -1.35 -26.30
N TRP A 109 -12.20 -2.36 -25.55
CA TRP A 109 -13.36 -3.17 -25.89
C TRP A 109 -14.65 -2.36 -26.05
N LYS A 110 -14.86 -1.36 -25.18
CA LYS A 110 -16.08 -0.53 -25.17
C LYS A 110 -16.04 0.61 -26.19
N ASN A 111 -14.88 1.24 -26.39
CA ASN A 111 -14.76 2.47 -27.18
C ASN A 111 -14.07 2.27 -28.53
N ASP A 112 -13.63 1.04 -28.83
CA ASP A 112 -12.90 0.67 -30.06
C ASP A 112 -11.62 1.49 -30.28
N ARG A 113 -11.08 2.06 -29.19
CA ARG A 113 -9.90 2.92 -29.19
C ARG A 113 -8.99 2.55 -28.04
N ARG A 114 -7.74 2.26 -28.36
CA ARG A 114 -6.73 1.86 -27.38
C ARG A 114 -6.29 3.06 -26.55
N ALA A 115 -6.79 3.14 -25.33
CA ALA A 115 -6.50 4.22 -24.39
C ALA A 115 -5.41 3.87 -23.36
N THR A 116 -4.62 2.81 -23.60
CA THR A 116 -3.62 2.30 -22.65
C THR A 116 -2.65 3.38 -22.17
N GLY A 117 -2.13 4.21 -23.08
CA GLY A 117 -1.22 5.30 -22.71
C GLY A 117 -1.87 6.35 -21.78
N LEU A 118 -3.15 6.67 -22.00
CA LEU A 118 -3.88 7.63 -21.17
C LEU A 118 -4.15 7.06 -19.77
N VAL A 119 -4.54 5.78 -19.69
CA VAL A 119 -4.79 5.09 -18.41
C VAL A 119 -3.50 5.02 -17.58
N PHE A 120 -2.40 4.56 -18.17
CA PHE A 120 -1.13 4.42 -17.46
C PHE A 120 -0.50 5.77 -17.07
N SER A 121 -0.64 6.80 -17.92
CA SER A 121 -0.16 8.15 -17.59
C SER A 121 -0.96 8.77 -16.46
N ALA A 122 -2.29 8.68 -16.48
CA ALA A 122 -3.15 9.14 -15.40
C ALA A 122 -2.86 8.40 -14.07
N ALA A 123 -2.72 7.08 -14.12
CA ALA A 123 -2.37 6.26 -12.96
C ALA A 123 -1.00 6.64 -12.36
N THR A 124 0.02 6.79 -13.22
CA THR A 124 1.37 7.17 -12.78
C THR A 124 1.43 8.60 -12.25
N PHE A 125 0.67 9.53 -12.85
CA PHE A 125 0.53 10.88 -12.35
C PHE A 125 -0.08 10.89 -10.95
N ALA A 126 -1.22 10.20 -10.76
CA ALA A 126 -1.88 10.09 -9.46
C ALA A 126 -0.95 9.46 -8.41
N GLN A 127 -0.18 8.44 -8.78
CA GLN A 127 0.81 7.82 -7.91
C GLN A 127 1.90 8.83 -7.49
N LYS A 128 2.53 9.52 -8.44
CA LYS A 128 3.59 10.50 -8.14
C LYS A 128 3.07 11.67 -7.31
N PHE A 129 1.86 12.13 -7.59
CA PHE A 129 1.19 13.17 -6.81
C PHE A 129 0.97 12.72 -5.36
N GLY A 130 0.45 11.49 -5.17
CA GLY A 130 0.29 10.90 -3.84
C GLY A 130 1.62 10.72 -3.09
N ILE A 131 2.70 10.38 -3.82
CA ILE A 131 4.05 10.28 -3.25
C ILE A 131 4.55 11.66 -2.78
N ALA A 132 4.40 12.70 -3.61
CA ALA A 132 4.81 14.05 -3.28
C ALA A 132 4.04 14.60 -2.07
N LEU A 133 2.71 14.45 -2.08
CA LEU A 133 1.87 14.82 -0.94
C LEU A 133 2.25 14.03 0.32
N GLY A 134 2.43 12.71 0.21
CA GLY A 134 2.80 11.84 1.32
C GLY A 134 4.16 12.18 1.94
N GLY A 135 5.12 12.59 1.11
CA GLY A 135 6.44 13.04 1.56
C GLY A 135 6.36 14.33 2.38
N GLY A 136 5.61 15.33 1.90
CA GLY A 136 5.38 16.59 2.62
C GLY A 136 4.53 16.42 3.89
N LEU A 137 3.50 15.57 3.82
CA LEU A 137 2.59 15.28 4.93
C LEU A 137 3.32 14.79 6.17
N ALA A 138 4.34 13.94 6.01
CA ALA A 138 5.12 13.47 7.16
C ALA A 138 5.79 14.64 7.92
N GLY A 139 6.37 15.60 7.20
CA GLY A 139 6.98 16.79 7.79
C GLY A 139 5.94 17.72 8.44
N TRP A 140 4.83 18.00 7.76
CA TRP A 140 3.77 18.85 8.31
C TRP A 140 3.11 18.26 9.56
N LEU A 141 2.90 16.94 9.58
CA LEU A 141 2.37 16.25 10.76
C LEU A 141 3.34 16.32 11.94
N LEU A 142 4.64 16.09 11.71
CA LEU A 142 5.66 16.24 12.75
C LEU A 142 5.69 17.67 13.31
N ALA A 143 5.67 18.68 12.45
CA ALA A 143 5.61 20.09 12.88
C ALA A 143 4.32 20.38 13.65
N GLY A 144 3.18 19.87 13.20
CA GLY A 144 1.88 20.02 13.87
C GLY A 144 1.81 19.36 15.24
N PHE A 145 2.53 18.26 15.47
CA PHE A 145 2.69 17.62 16.77
C PHE A 145 3.78 18.24 17.65
N GLY A 146 4.39 19.37 17.23
CA GLY A 146 5.40 20.08 18.01
C GLY A 146 6.75 19.36 18.08
N PHE A 147 7.10 18.56 17.06
CA PHE A 147 8.36 17.84 17.04
C PHE A 147 9.58 18.78 17.02
N VAL A 148 10.52 18.56 17.95
CA VAL A 148 11.79 19.30 18.03
C VAL A 148 12.96 18.33 17.95
N ALA A 149 13.78 18.42 16.91
CA ALA A 149 14.88 17.47 16.72
C ALA A 149 15.90 17.49 17.87
N ASN A 150 16.39 16.29 18.25
CA ASN A 150 17.45 16.05 19.24
C ASN A 150 17.14 16.56 20.66
N GLN A 151 15.87 16.75 21.00
CA GLN A 151 15.42 17.05 22.36
C GLN A 151 14.49 15.96 22.89
N GLN A 152 14.24 15.98 24.20
CA GLN A 152 13.21 15.14 24.79
C GLN A 152 11.83 15.61 24.31
N GLN A 153 11.06 14.71 23.70
CA GLN A 153 9.76 15.05 23.14
C GLN A 153 8.67 15.06 24.22
N ALA A 154 7.67 15.93 24.06
CA ALA A 154 6.47 15.90 24.89
C ALA A 154 5.70 14.58 24.70
N PRO A 155 4.95 14.11 25.72
CA PRO A 155 4.13 12.90 25.60
C PRO A 155 3.15 12.93 24.42
N GLU A 156 2.61 14.11 24.11
CA GLU A 156 1.71 14.37 22.98
C GLU A 156 2.40 14.14 21.63
N THR A 157 3.63 14.64 21.48
CA THR A 157 4.46 14.46 20.29
C THR A 157 4.82 12.99 20.08
N LEU A 158 5.19 12.28 21.15
CA LEU A 158 5.46 10.84 21.09
C LEU A 158 4.22 10.05 20.66
N ASN A 159 3.03 10.42 21.14
CA ASN A 159 1.79 9.82 20.69
C ASN A 159 1.49 10.14 19.22
N GLY A 160 1.74 11.39 18.78
CA GLY A 160 1.64 11.78 17.38
C GLY A 160 2.50 10.93 16.45
N ILE A 161 3.76 10.67 16.83
CA ILE A 161 4.67 9.76 16.10
C ILE A 161 4.09 8.34 16.04
N ARG A 162 3.49 7.82 17.12
CA ARG A 162 2.81 6.52 17.13
C ARG A 162 1.61 6.50 16.17
N MET A 163 0.79 7.55 16.16
CA MET A 163 -0.35 7.67 15.25
C MET A 163 0.07 7.75 13.78
N MET A 164 1.20 8.41 13.48
CA MET A 164 1.78 8.48 12.14
C MET A 164 2.26 7.12 11.61
N MET A 165 2.64 6.20 12.50
CA MET A 165 2.95 4.82 12.11
C MET A 165 1.71 3.96 11.84
N SER A 166 0.55 4.31 12.39
CA SER A 166 -0.65 3.46 12.41
C SER A 166 -1.87 4.14 11.78
N PHE A 167 -2.61 4.95 12.53
CA PHE A 167 -3.89 5.51 12.12
C PHE A 167 -3.83 6.31 10.83
N ILE A 168 -2.80 7.15 10.66
CA ILE A 168 -2.72 8.04 9.48
C ILE A 168 -2.55 7.22 8.19
N PRO A 169 -1.60 6.27 8.10
CA PRO A 169 -1.57 5.32 6.99
C PRO A 169 -2.84 4.48 6.83
N ALA A 170 -3.46 4.05 7.94
CA ALA A 170 -4.66 3.20 7.92
C ALA A 170 -5.88 3.91 7.32
N ILE A 171 -6.05 5.21 7.54
CA ILE A 171 -7.11 6.00 6.90
C ILE A 171 -6.90 6.01 5.38
N GLY A 172 -5.67 6.24 4.92
CA GLY A 172 -5.35 6.24 3.50
C GLY A 172 -5.64 4.89 2.83
N THR A 173 -5.25 3.78 3.49
CA THR A 173 -5.56 2.44 2.97
C THR A 173 -7.04 2.10 3.07
N ALA A 174 -7.76 2.56 4.10
CA ALA A 174 -9.21 2.37 4.21
C ALA A 174 -9.97 3.06 3.08
N ILE A 175 -9.62 4.31 2.75
CA ILE A 175 -10.20 5.04 1.61
C ILE A 175 -9.92 4.27 0.31
N ALA A 176 -8.70 3.77 0.11
CA ALA A 176 -8.36 2.95 -1.05
C ALA A 176 -9.17 1.65 -1.11
N THR A 177 -9.37 0.97 0.03
CA THR A 177 -10.24 -0.22 0.11
C THR A 177 -11.66 0.10 -0.32
N VAL A 178 -12.24 1.19 0.18
CA VAL A 178 -13.61 1.62 -0.18
C VAL A 178 -13.69 1.94 -1.67
N ALA A 179 -12.72 2.66 -2.22
CA ALA A 179 -12.66 2.93 -3.66
C ALA A 179 -12.58 1.64 -4.50
N ALA A 180 -11.82 0.64 -4.04
CA ALA A 180 -11.68 -0.65 -4.72
C ALA A 180 -12.95 -1.52 -4.67
N ILE A 181 -13.91 -1.26 -3.77
CA ILE A 181 -15.21 -1.96 -3.76
C ILE A 181 -16.02 -1.60 -5.00
N PHE A 182 -15.92 -0.36 -5.48
CA PHE A 182 -16.57 0.12 -6.70
C PHE A 182 -15.92 -0.39 -8.00
N TYR A 183 -14.79 -1.10 -7.91
CA TYR A 183 -14.16 -1.69 -9.08
C TYR A 183 -14.95 -2.92 -9.55
N GLU A 184 -15.61 -2.87 -10.69
CA GLU A 184 -16.53 -3.92 -11.15
C GLU A 184 -15.86 -5.04 -11.96
N LEU A 185 -14.67 -4.81 -12.52
CA LEU A 185 -14.01 -5.78 -13.39
C LEU A 185 -13.53 -7.00 -12.59
N ASP A 186 -14.14 -8.15 -12.82
CA ASP A 186 -13.70 -9.43 -12.29
C ASP A 186 -12.98 -10.26 -13.36
N ASP A 187 -12.30 -11.32 -12.95
CA ASP A 187 -11.51 -12.14 -13.88
C ASP A 187 -12.37 -12.82 -14.94
N LYS A 188 -13.66 -13.08 -14.65
CA LYS A 188 -14.60 -13.64 -15.63
C LYS A 188 -14.93 -12.64 -16.74
N THR A 189 -15.22 -11.40 -16.34
CA THR A 189 -15.51 -10.30 -17.26
C THR A 189 -14.28 -10.00 -18.12
N MET A 190 -13.10 -9.95 -17.50
CA MET A 190 -11.85 -9.74 -18.22
C MET A 190 -11.51 -10.87 -19.18
N HIS A 191 -11.77 -12.12 -18.81
CA HIS A 191 -11.57 -13.25 -19.72
C HIS A 191 -12.46 -13.18 -20.96
N LYS A 192 -13.74 -12.80 -20.79
CA LYS A 192 -14.66 -12.59 -21.91
C LYS A 192 -14.16 -11.46 -22.83
N ILE A 193 -13.76 -10.33 -22.25
CA ILE A 193 -13.22 -9.18 -23.01
C ILE A 193 -11.98 -9.58 -23.81
N GLU A 194 -11.08 -10.37 -23.21
CA GLU A 194 -9.86 -10.83 -23.87
C GLU A 194 -10.15 -11.71 -25.10
N ILE A 195 -11.15 -12.60 -25.01
CA ILE A 195 -11.58 -13.44 -26.14
C ILE A 195 -12.15 -12.57 -27.26
N GLU A 196 -13.10 -11.68 -26.94
CA GLU A 196 -13.75 -10.82 -27.94
C GLU A 196 -12.75 -9.87 -28.62
N LEU A 197 -11.78 -9.32 -27.87
CA LEU A 197 -10.72 -8.49 -28.44
C LEU A 197 -9.78 -9.29 -29.35
N LYS A 198 -9.46 -10.54 -29.00
CA LYS A 198 -8.66 -11.42 -29.87
C LYS A 198 -9.38 -11.74 -31.18
N GLU A 199 -10.69 -11.99 -31.13
CA GLU A 199 -11.51 -12.21 -32.31
C GLU A 199 -11.53 -10.97 -33.23
N ARG A 200 -11.77 -9.77 -32.68
CA ARG A 200 -11.75 -8.52 -33.46
C ARG A 200 -10.40 -8.28 -34.13
N ARG A 201 -9.31 -8.37 -33.37
CA ARG A 201 -7.94 -8.18 -33.88
C ARG A 201 -7.53 -9.26 -34.90
N GLY A 202 -8.06 -10.48 -34.76
CA GLY A 202 -7.83 -11.58 -35.70
C GLY A 202 -8.66 -11.47 -36.99
N SER A 203 -9.79 -10.77 -36.95
CA SER A 203 -10.61 -10.50 -38.14
C SER A 203 -10.14 -9.30 -38.97
N GLU A 204 -9.31 -8.42 -38.39
CA GLU A 204 -8.68 -7.27 -39.07
C GLU A 204 -7.33 -7.59 -39.74
N ALA A 205 -6.81 -8.81 -39.55
CA ALA A 205 -5.54 -9.29 -40.11
C ALA A 205 -5.76 -10.20 -41.33
#